data_AF-A0A7X7PKU6-F1
#
_entry.id   AF-A0A7X7PKU6-F1
#
_cell.length_a   1.000
_cell.length_b   1.000
_cell.length_c   1.000
_cell.angle_alpha   90.00
_cell.angle_beta   90.00
_cell.angle_gamma   90.00
#
_symmetry.space_group_name_H-M   'P 1'
#
loop_
_entity.id
_entity.type
_entity.pdbx_description
1 polymer ?
#
loop_
_entity_poly.entity_id
_entity_poly.type
_entity_poly.pdbx_seq_one_letter_code
_entity_poly.pdbx_strand_id
1 'polypeptide(L)' 'MTQPQRLVARSQDEGVRLDVFLADHLQVSRTRAQKAIAADGVRVDGRARTKHHVVQAGEVVEVDLTVVAEPA' A
#
# COMPACT_ATOMS: atom_id res chain seq x y z
N MET A 1 -10.19 -6.26 15.34
CA MET A 1 -9.16 -5.22 15.58
C MET A 1 -8.13 -5.36 14.47
N THR A 2 -8.29 -4.65 13.36
CA THR A 2 -7.32 -4.71 12.25
C THR A 2 -6.30 -3.61 12.48
N GLN A 3 -5.02 -3.96 12.62
CA GLN A 3 -3.95 -3.00 12.82
C GLN A 3 -3.44 -2.50 11.45
N PRO A 4 -2.94 -1.25 11.37
CA PRO A 4 -2.22 -0.79 10.18
C PRO A 4 -0.99 -1.69 9.96
N GLN A 5 -0.83 -2.18 8.73
CA GLN A 5 0.31 -3.00 8.36
C GLN A 5 1.43 -2.11 7.82
N ARG A 6 2.64 -2.29 8.38
CA ARG A 6 3.85 -1.63 7.89
C ARG A 6 4.65 -2.64 7.06
N LEU A 7 4.79 -2.33 5.79
CA LEU A 7 5.56 -3.08 4.80
C LEU A 7 6.83 -2.29 4.47
N VAL A 8 7.93 -2.99 4.18
CA VAL A 8 9.19 -2.34 3.77
C VAL A 8 9.50 -2.81 2.37
N ALA A 9 9.62 -1.87 1.43
CA ALA A 9 10.00 -2.15 0.06
C ALA A 9 11.44 -2.65 0.03
N ARG A 10 11.64 -3.85 -0.53
CA ARG A 10 12.98 -4.42 -0.72
C ARG A 10 13.52 -4.00 -2.08
N SER A 11 14.79 -4.29 -2.35
CA SER A 11 15.38 -4.10 -3.69
C SER A 11 14.64 -4.87 -4.80
N GLN A 12 13.86 -5.88 -4.43
CA GLN A 12 13.02 -6.67 -5.32
C GLN A 12 11.76 -5.91 -5.77
N ASP A 13 11.33 -4.97 -4.93
CA ASP A 13 10.14 -4.14 -5.10
C ASP A 13 10.47 -2.77 -5.70
N GLU A 14 11.76 -2.48 -5.87
CA GLU A 14 12.23 -1.25 -6.50
C GLU A 14 11.71 -1.18 -7.94
N GLY A 15 11.06 -0.07 -8.29
CA GLY A 15 10.47 0.07 -9.62
C GLY A 15 9.03 -0.48 -9.71
N VAL A 16 8.52 -1.12 -8.66
CA VAL A 16 7.14 -1.62 -8.62
C VAL A 16 6.19 -0.48 -8.27
N ARG A 17 4.99 -0.49 -8.85
CA ARG A 17 3.95 0.48 -8.49
C ARG A 17 3.40 0.17 -7.11
N LEU A 18 3.11 1.21 -6.33
CA LEU A 18 2.54 1.09 -4.99
C LEU A 18 1.27 0.22 -4.96
N ASP A 19 0.38 0.31 -5.96
CA ASP A 19 -0.82 -0.53 -6.03
C ASP A 19 -0.54 -2.02 -6.30
N VAL A 20 0.53 -2.33 -7.03
CA VAL A 20 0.98 -3.71 -7.28
C VAL A 20 1.67 -4.26 -6.04
N PHE A 21 2.57 -3.48 -5.43
CA PHE A 21 3.27 -3.85 -4.20
C PHE A 21 2.28 -4.21 -3.08
N LEU A 22 1.27 -3.37 -2.86
CA LEU A 22 0.23 -3.62 -1.88
C LEU A 22 -0.62 -4.86 -2.20
N ALA A 23 -0.99 -5.04 -3.47
CA ALA A 23 -1.78 -6.21 -3.89
C ALA A 23 -1.02 -7.52 -3.63
N ASP A 24 0.28 -7.55 -3.94
CA ASP A 24 1.13 -8.72 -3.77
C ASP A 24 1.42 -9.01 -2.29
N HIS A 25 1.89 -8.00 -1.54
CA HIS A 25 2.26 -8.17 -0.13
C HIS A 25 1.08 -8.45 0.80
N LEU A 26 -0.07 -7.84 0.56
CA LEU A 26 -1.25 -8.01 1.40
C LEU A 26 -2.17 -9.12 0.87
N GLN A 27 -1.81 -9.73 -0.27
CA GLN A 27 -2.65 -10.70 -1.00
C GLN A 27 -4.08 -10.17 -1.22
N VAL A 28 -4.20 -8.89 -1.55
CA VAL A 28 -5.47 -8.21 -1.80
C VAL A 28 -5.66 -7.94 -3.29
N SER A 29 -6.91 -7.73 -3.70
CA SER A 29 -7.18 -7.29 -5.07
C SER A 29 -6.59 -5.90 -5.35
N ARG A 30 -6.13 -5.67 -6.58
CA ARG A 30 -5.65 -4.34 -7.03
C ARG A 30 -6.66 -3.23 -6.75
N THR A 31 -7.96 -3.51 -6.91
CA THR A 31 -9.04 -2.56 -6.62
C THR A 31 -9.07 -2.17 -5.13
N ARG A 32 -8.86 -3.14 -4.23
CA ARG A 32 -8.80 -2.90 -2.79
C ARG A 32 -7.59 -2.04 -2.42
N ALA A 33 -6.43 -2.34 -2.99
CA ALA A 33 -5.23 -1.52 -2.83
C ALA A 33 -5.45 -0.08 -3.32
N GLN A 34 -6.06 0.10 -4.50
CA GLN A 34 -6.38 1.42 -5.03
C GLN A 34 -7.37 2.20 -4.16
N LYS A 35 -8.37 1.53 -3.57
CA LYS A 35 -9.30 2.14 -2.61
C LYS A 35 -8.58 2.57 -1.32
N ALA A 36 -7.69 1.74 -0.78
CA ALA A 36 -6.88 2.10 0.40
C ALA A 36 -6.06 3.37 0.12
N ILE A 37 -5.42 3.43 -1.06
CA ILE A 37 -4.64 4.60 -1.48
C ILE A 37 -5.54 5.83 -1.64
N ALA A 38 -6.70 5.69 -2.28
CA ALA A 38 -7.65 6.79 -2.49
C ALA A 38 -8.27 7.32 -1.18
N ALA A 39 -8.35 6.48 -0.15
CA ALA A 39 -8.87 6.83 1.17
C ALA A 39 -7.80 7.41 2.11
N ASP A 40 -6.62 7.79 1.61
CA ASP A 40 -5.46 8.22 2.42
C ASP A 40 -5.01 7.18 3.46
N GLY A 41 -5.40 5.92 3.26
CA GLY A 41 -4.98 4.78 4.07
C GLY A 41 -3.58 4.29 3.72
N VAL A 42 -2.83 4.95 2.83
CA VAL A 42 -1.48 4.52 2.44
C VAL A 42 -0.49 5.66 2.58
N ARG A 43 0.56 5.42 3.36
CA ARG A 43 1.67 6.35 3.57
C ARG A 43 2.96 5.66 3.21
N VAL A 44 3.84 6.36 2.51
CA VAL A 44 5.19 5.91 2.20
C VAL A 44 6.15 6.86 2.91
N ASP A 45 6.97 6.31 3.80
CA ASP A 45 7.88 7.06 4.67
C ASP A 45 7.15 8.18 5.45
N GLY A 46 5.96 7.87 5.95
CA GLY A 46 5.09 8.80 6.68
C GLY A 46 4.39 9.86 5.83
N ARG A 47 4.58 9.88 4.50
CA ARG A 47 3.89 10.81 3.58
C ARG A 47 2.85 10.09 2.72
N ALA A 48 1.67 10.68 2.56
CA ALA A 48 0.72 10.22 1.56
C ALA A 48 1.33 10.39 0.17
N ARG A 49 1.45 9.29 -0.58
CA ARG A 49 1.97 9.30 -1.96
C ARG A 49 0.84 9.00 -2.93
N THR A 50 0.93 9.59 -4.12
CA THR A 50 -0.07 9.42 -5.17
C THR A 50 -0.08 7.99 -5.69
N LYS A 51 -1.22 7.53 -6.26
CA LYS A 51 -1.39 6.14 -6.76
C LYS A 51 -0.41 5.71 -7.86
N HIS A 52 0.32 6.65 -8.48
CA HIS A 52 1.34 6.39 -9.50
C HIS A 52 2.75 6.33 -8.93
N HIS A 53 2.89 6.42 -7.60
CA HIS A 53 4.17 6.34 -6.96
C HIS A 53 4.77 4.95 -7.13
N VAL A 54 6.05 4.95 -7.49
CA VAL A 54 6.87 3.76 -7.66
C VAL A 54 7.65 3.60 -6.38
N VAL A 55 7.54 2.44 -5.74
CA VAL A 55 8.28 2.15 -4.51
C VAL A 55 9.76 2.04 -4.83
N GLN A 56 10.57 2.62 -3.96
CA GLN A 56 12.03 2.54 -3.95
C GLN A 56 12.47 1.56 -2.87
N ALA A 57 13.60 0.89 -3.09
CA ALA A 57 14.19 0.02 -2.09
C ALA A 57 14.46 0.80 -0.80
N GLY A 58 14.01 0.28 0.34
CA GLY A 58 14.18 0.90 1.65
C GLY A 58 13.05 1.84 2.07
N GLU A 59 12.06 2.10 1.21
CA GLU A 59 10.87 2.86 1.59
C GLU A 59 9.94 2.05 2.51
N VAL A 60 9.38 2.72 3.51
CA VAL A 60 8.44 2.12 4.47
C VAL A 60 7.01 2.46 4.06
N VAL A 61 6.25 1.46 3.62
CA VAL A 61 4.85 1.60 3.22
C VAL A 61 3.94 1.21 4.39
N GLU A 62 3.26 2.18 4.96
CA GLU A 62 2.23 1.98 5.98
C GLU A 62 0.87 1.94 5.29
N VAL A 63 0.20 0.80 5.38
CA VAL A 63 -1.15 0.60 4.90
C VAL A 63 -2.10 0.51 6.09
N ASP A 64 -3.24 1.16 5.96
CA ASP A 64 -4.40 0.94 6.79
C ASP A 64 -5.49 0.27 5.94
N LEU A 65 -5.76 -1.01 6.21
CA LEU A 65 -6.85 -1.73 5.57
C LEU A 65 -8.19 -1.55 6.29
N THR A 66 -8.22 -0.90 7.47
CA THR A 66 -9.48 -0.61 8.18
C THR A 66 -10.35 0.39 7.41
N VAL A 67 -9.72 1.31 6.68
CA VAL A 67 -10.44 2.26 5.82
C VAL A 67 -11.08 1.58 4.60
N VAL A 68 -10.67 0.35 4.28
CA VAL A 68 -11.29 -0.47 3.23
C VAL A 68 -12.15 -1.55 3.87
N ALA A 69 -13.20 -1.14 4.59
CA ALA A 69 -14.25 -2.06 4.98
C ALA A 69 -14.85 -2.72 3.72
N GLU A 70 -14.86 -4.05 3.68
CA GLU A 70 -15.45 -4.90 2.62
C GLU A 70 -16.87 -5.37 3.06
N PRO A 71 -17.71 -6.02 2.22
CA PRO A 71 -17.59 -6.39 0.80
C PRO A 71 -18.88 -6.16 -0.04
N ALA A 72 -18.81 -6.40 -1.35
CA ALA A 72 -19.94 -6.90 -2.16
C ALA A 72 -19.38 -7.73 -3.32
#